data_AF-A0A949JTY7-F1
#
_entry.id   AF-A0A949JTY7-F1
#
_cell.length_a   1.000
_cell.length_b   1.000
_cell.length_c   1.000
_cell.angle_alpha   90.00
_cell.angle_beta   90.00
_cell.angle_gamma   90.00
#
_symmetry.space_group_name_H-M   'P 1'
#
loop_
_entity.id
_entity.type
_entity.pdbx_description
1 polymer ?
#
loop_
_entity_poly.entity_id
_entity_poly.type
_entity_poly.pdbx_seq_one_letter_code
_entity_poly.pdbx_strand_id
1 'polypeptide(L)'
;GAICAPSGQMFRQLMQTGRKPFAEECEGGMLRISVPIIHEGELVGAVGGCGLVPEDGEIEEYMIEMSTGMTGEEIAALSKEVGIASEARVQEIIDFIQGKVAEAIG
;
A
#
# COMPACT_ATOMS: atom_id res chain seq x y z
N GLY A 1 6.89 5.31 -11.97
CA GLY A 1 7.82 4.51 -11.15
C GLY A 1 7.71 3.07 -11.56
N ALA A 2 8.83 2.41 -11.82
CA ALA A 2 8.88 1.02 -12.28
C ALA A 2 8.21 0.06 -11.29
N ILE A 3 8.27 0.32 -9.98
CA ILE A 3 7.60 -0.45 -8.92
C ILE A 3 6.10 -0.11 -8.83
N CYS A 4 5.75 1.18 -8.72
CA CYS A 4 4.38 1.55 -8.34
C CYS A 4 3.33 1.29 -9.44
N ALA A 5 3.74 1.27 -10.72
CA ALA A 5 2.83 1.10 -11.84
C ALA A 5 2.31 -0.35 -11.99
N PRO A 6 3.18 -1.39 -12.00
CA PRO A 6 2.73 -2.80 -11.98
C PRO A 6 1.86 -3.12 -10.76
N SER A 7 2.29 -2.75 -9.54
CA SER A 7 1.46 -2.98 -8.34
C SER A 7 0.11 -2.27 -8.46
N GLY A 8 0.10 -1.03 -8.96
CA GLY A 8 -1.15 -0.29 -9.22
C GLY A 8 -2.13 -1.01 -10.16
N GLN A 9 -1.65 -1.72 -11.19
CA GLN A 9 -2.49 -2.50 -12.09
C GLN A 9 -3.08 -3.72 -11.40
N MET A 10 -2.26 -4.47 -10.66
CA MET A 10 -2.68 -5.62 -9.86
C MET A 10 -3.78 -5.21 -8.86
N PHE A 11 -3.57 -4.10 -8.15
CA PHE A 11 -4.54 -3.57 -7.20
C PHE A 11 -5.87 -3.20 -7.84
N ARG A 12 -5.83 -2.61 -9.02
CA ARG A 12 -7.04 -2.30 -9.77
C ARG A 12 -7.83 -3.58 -10.09
N GLN A 13 -7.14 -4.66 -10.46
CA GLN A 13 -7.76 -5.96 -10.72
C GLN A 13 -8.35 -6.57 -9.45
N LEU A 14 -7.61 -6.58 -8.32
CA LEU A 14 -8.09 -7.09 -7.03
C LEU A 14 -9.33 -6.33 -6.54
N MET A 15 -9.37 -5.00 -6.73
CA MET A 15 -10.52 -4.18 -6.38
C MET A 15 -11.75 -4.53 -7.22
N GLN A 16 -11.57 -4.72 -8.53
CA GLN A 16 -12.66 -5.04 -9.45
C GLN A 16 -13.29 -6.41 -9.16
N THR A 17 -12.48 -7.42 -8.83
CA THR A 17 -12.94 -8.80 -8.62
C THR A 17 -13.37 -9.07 -7.19
N GLY A 18 -12.65 -8.55 -6.20
CA GLY A 18 -12.85 -8.86 -4.79
C GLY A 18 -13.79 -7.91 -4.06
N ARG A 19 -13.78 -6.62 -4.43
CA ARG A 19 -14.52 -5.53 -3.73
C ARG A 19 -14.34 -5.54 -2.19
N LYS A 20 -13.14 -5.91 -1.73
CA LYS A 20 -12.77 -5.97 -0.31
C LYS A 20 -11.44 -5.27 -0.08
N PRO A 21 -11.18 -4.72 1.12
CA PRO A 21 -9.85 -4.24 1.46
C PRO A 21 -8.78 -5.32 1.25
N PHE A 22 -7.57 -4.90 0.87
CA PHE A 22 -6.40 -5.76 0.89
C PHE A 22 -5.18 -4.96 1.37
N ALA A 23 -4.18 -5.69 1.85
CA ALA A 23 -2.86 -5.20 2.17
C ALA A 23 -1.83 -6.18 1.61
N GLU A 24 -0.97 -5.71 0.73
CA GLU A 24 0.05 -6.56 0.08
C GLU A 24 1.36 -5.80 -0.07
N GLU A 25 2.44 -6.56 -0.05
CA GLU A 25 3.79 -6.04 -0.30
C GLU A 25 4.03 -5.82 -1.79
N CYS A 26 4.74 -4.75 -2.14
CA CYS A 26 5.21 -4.49 -3.50
C CYS A 26 6.66 -4.91 -3.69
N GLU A 27 7.16 -4.86 -4.93
CA GLU A 27 8.56 -5.19 -5.28
C GLU A 27 9.61 -4.29 -4.61
N GLY A 28 9.20 -3.22 -3.91
CA GLY A 28 10.08 -2.39 -3.09
C GLY A 28 10.15 -2.80 -1.61
N GLY A 29 9.55 -3.93 -1.21
CA GLY A 29 9.53 -4.38 0.18
C GLY A 29 8.56 -3.61 1.09
N MET A 30 7.66 -2.82 0.49
CA MET A 30 6.73 -1.96 1.23
C MET A 30 5.30 -2.45 1.12
N LEU A 31 4.58 -2.40 2.24
CA LEU A 31 3.15 -2.62 2.34
C LEU A 31 2.37 -1.53 1.61
N ARG A 32 1.40 -1.98 0.84
CA ARG A 32 0.37 -1.18 0.22
C ARG A 32 -0.99 -1.64 0.67
N ILE A 33 -1.75 -0.71 1.25
CA ILE A 33 -3.11 -0.93 1.73
C ILE A 33 -4.06 -0.24 0.76
N SER A 34 -5.15 -0.89 0.40
CA SER A 34 -6.20 -0.31 -0.44
C SER A 34 -7.58 -0.74 0.04
N VAL A 35 -8.47 0.22 0.18
CA VAL A 35 -9.87 0.06 0.61
C VAL A 35 -10.77 0.51 -0.53
N PRO A 36 -11.72 -0.33 -0.98
CA PRO A 36 -12.65 0.04 -2.04
C PRO A 36 -13.65 1.09 -1.55
N ILE A 37 -14.01 2.03 -2.44
CA ILE A 37 -15.10 2.97 -2.25
C ILE A 37 -16.29 2.42 -3.02
N ILE A 38 -17.31 1.95 -2.30
CA ILE A 38 -18.55 1.41 -2.86
C ILE A 38 -19.69 2.39 -2.57
N HIS A 39 -20.29 2.94 -3.60
CA HIS A 39 -21.44 3.85 -3.48
C HIS A 39 -22.59 3.31 -4.33
N GLU A 40 -23.79 3.20 -3.75
CA GLU A 40 -24.97 2.60 -4.40
C GLU A 40 -24.74 1.21 -5.02
N GLY A 41 -23.83 0.42 -4.44
CA GLY A 41 -23.48 -0.92 -4.93
C GLY A 41 -22.46 -0.93 -6.09
N GLU A 42 -22.02 0.24 -6.54
CA GLU A 42 -20.98 0.41 -7.57
C GLU A 42 -19.62 0.70 -6.97
N LEU A 43 -18.57 0.12 -7.56
CA LEU A 43 -17.18 0.45 -7.24
C LEU A 43 -16.80 1.75 -7.94
N VAL A 44 -16.79 2.85 -7.22
CA VAL A 44 -16.47 4.18 -7.78
C VAL A 44 -14.98 4.52 -7.66
N GLY A 45 -14.24 3.82 -6.80
CA GLY A 45 -12.81 4.02 -6.63
C GLY A 45 -12.21 3.20 -5.51
N ALA A 46 -10.98 3.54 -5.12
CA ALA A 46 -10.30 2.98 -3.96
C ALA A 46 -9.43 4.05 -3.31
N VAL A 47 -9.23 3.94 -2.00
CA VAL A 47 -8.38 4.84 -1.21
C VAL A 47 -7.46 3.99 -0.33
N GLY A 48 -6.24 4.46 -0.12
CA GLY A 48 -5.21 3.68 0.53
C GLY A 48 -3.88 4.41 0.61
N GLY A 49 -2.83 3.66 0.91
CA GLY A 49 -1.48 4.21 1.10
C GLY A 49 -0.39 3.15 0.98
N CYS A 50 0.86 3.63 0.92
CA CYS A 50 2.09 2.84 0.89
C CYS A 50 3.10 3.49 1.84
N GLY A 51 4.16 2.77 2.20
CA GLY A 51 5.30 3.32 2.94
C GLY A 51 5.45 2.78 4.37
N LEU A 52 4.93 1.59 4.64
CA LEU A 52 5.24 0.81 5.84
C LEU A 52 5.90 -0.50 5.40
N VAL A 53 6.66 -1.13 6.29
CA VAL A 53 7.29 -2.44 6.06
C VAL A 53 6.53 -3.49 6.89
N PRO A 54 6.28 -4.71 6.38
CA PRO A 54 5.74 -5.80 7.20
C PRO A 54 6.65 -6.10 8.41
N GLU A 55 6.09 -6.66 9.48
CA GLU A 55 6.85 -6.97 10.71
C GLU A 55 8.02 -7.94 10.48
N ASP A 56 7.90 -8.83 9.50
CA ASP A 56 8.90 -9.79 9.06
C ASP A 56 9.49 -9.45 7.68
N GLY A 57 9.16 -8.28 7.13
CA GLY A 57 9.61 -7.82 5.82
C GLY A 57 10.84 -6.92 5.88
N GLU A 58 11.42 -6.69 4.71
CA GLU A 58 12.58 -5.81 4.53
C GLU A 58 12.38 -4.93 3.30
N ILE A 59 13.04 -3.77 3.27
CA ILE A 59 13.00 -2.88 2.11
C ILE A 59 13.93 -3.44 1.03
N GLU A 60 13.40 -3.57 -0.19
CA GLU A 60 14.15 -4.04 -1.35
C GLU A 60 15.00 -2.91 -1.95
N GLU A 61 16.12 -2.60 -1.29
CA GLU A 61 16.98 -1.44 -1.63
C GLU A 61 17.44 -1.44 -3.09
N TYR A 62 17.78 -2.61 -3.64
CA TYR A 62 18.22 -2.74 -5.04
C TYR A 62 17.12 -2.34 -6.03
N MET A 63 15.87 -2.75 -5.76
CA MET A 63 14.73 -2.41 -6.62
C MET A 63 14.44 -0.90 -6.56
N ILE A 64 14.62 -0.30 -5.39
CA ILE A 64 14.47 1.15 -5.19
C ILE A 64 15.58 1.92 -5.89
N GLU A 65 16.83 1.50 -5.78
CA GLU A 65 17.99 2.09 -6.48
C GLU A 65 17.75 2.09 -7.99
N MET A 66 17.37 0.94 -8.56
CA MET A 66 17.04 0.80 -9.98
C MET A 66 15.88 1.70 -10.44
N SER A 67 14.93 1.98 -9.54
CA SER A 67 13.72 2.75 -9.86
C SER A 67 13.88 4.26 -9.69
N THR A 68 14.82 4.69 -8.84
CA THR A 68 14.96 6.10 -8.41
C THR A 68 16.28 6.71 -8.84
N GLY A 69 17.32 5.90 -9.08
CA GLY A 69 18.69 6.35 -9.33
C GLY A 69 19.42 6.84 -8.06
N MET A 70 18.84 6.64 -6.88
CA MET A 70 19.48 6.93 -5.60
C MET A 70 20.52 5.87 -5.27
N THR A 71 21.56 6.26 -4.54
CA THR A 71 22.58 5.32 -4.07
C THR A 71 22.04 4.44 -2.95
N GLY A 72 22.59 3.23 -2.80
CA GLY A 72 22.28 2.36 -1.67
C GLY A 72 22.48 3.03 -0.29
N GLU A 73 23.48 3.92 -0.15
CA GLU A 73 23.70 4.66 1.11
C GLU A 73 22.56 5.64 1.42
N GLU A 74 22.08 6.39 0.42
CA GLU A 74 20.94 7.30 0.57
C GLU A 74 19.65 6.52 0.90
N ILE A 75 19.44 5.38 0.24
CA ILE A 75 18.28 4.51 0.48
C ILE A 75 18.35 3.95 1.90
N ALA A 76 19.47 3.34 2.29
CA ALA A 76 19.65 2.78 3.64
C ALA A 76 19.49 3.83 4.75
N ALA A 77 19.84 5.10 4.48
CA ALA A 77 19.59 6.19 5.41
C ALA A 77 18.08 6.49 5.57
N LEU A 78 17.34 6.60 4.46
CA LEU A 78 15.90 6.86 4.46
C LEU A 78 15.08 5.67 4.98
N SER A 79 15.50 4.44 4.66
CA SER A 79 14.86 3.20 5.10
C SER A 79 14.74 3.10 6.63
N LYS A 80 15.65 3.72 7.38
CA LYS A 80 15.62 3.76 8.86
C LYS A 80 14.46 4.57 9.43
N GLU A 81 13.87 5.47 8.64
CA GLU A 81 12.72 6.28 9.04
C GLU A 81 11.38 5.61 8.70
N VAL A 82 11.41 4.51 7.95
CA VAL A 82 10.21 3.81 7.53
C VAL A 82 9.67 2.99 8.70
N GLY A 83 8.38 3.17 8.99
CA GLY A 83 7.70 2.45 10.06
C GLY A 83 7.41 1.00 9.69
N ILE A 84 7.40 0.15 10.71
CA ILE A 84 6.94 -1.25 10.60
C ILE A 84 5.44 -1.31 10.91
N ALA A 85 4.72 -2.21 10.23
CA ALA A 85 3.33 -2.52 10.52
C ALA A 85 3.13 -4.02 10.77
N SER A 86 2.63 -4.35 11.97
CA SER A 86 2.09 -5.68 12.27
C SER A 86 0.74 -5.89 11.58
N GLU A 87 0.27 -7.13 11.52
CA GLU A 87 -1.07 -7.44 11.00
C GLU A 87 -2.17 -6.67 11.71
N ALA A 88 -2.08 -6.54 13.04
CA ALA A 88 -3.02 -5.76 13.84
C ALA A 88 -3.01 -4.28 13.42
N ARG A 89 -1.82 -3.71 13.19
CA ARG A 89 -1.67 -2.33 12.75
C ARG A 89 -2.24 -2.12 11.33
N VAL A 90 -2.04 -3.09 10.44
CA VAL A 90 -2.64 -3.09 9.10
C VAL A 90 -4.17 -3.07 9.19
N GLN A 91 -4.75 -3.89 10.06
CA GLN A 91 -6.20 -3.92 10.27
C GLN A 91 -6.72 -2.60 10.82
N GLU A 92 -6.04 -1.99 11.80
CA GLU A 92 -6.41 -0.66 12.33
C GLU A 92 -6.45 0.41 11.22
N ILE A 93 -5.47 0.37 10.30
CA ILE A 93 -5.43 1.32 9.16
C ILE A 93 -6.61 1.09 8.23
N ILE A 94 -6.93 -0.17 7.92
CA ILE A 94 -8.09 -0.53 7.09
C ILE A 94 -9.38 -0.04 7.74
N ASP A 95 -9.59 -0.33 9.03
CA ASP A 95 -10.79 0.05 9.78
C ASP A 95 -10.94 1.58 9.82
N PHE A 96 -9.84 2.30 10.05
CA PHE A 96 -9.82 3.76 10.02
C PHE A 96 -10.25 4.30 8.65
N ILE A 97 -9.65 3.80 7.56
CA ILE A 97 -9.97 4.25 6.21
C ILE A 97 -11.43 3.92 5.86
N GLN A 98 -11.92 2.72 6.20
CA GLN A 98 -13.31 2.33 5.99
C GLN A 98 -14.27 3.26 6.74
N GLY A 99 -13.97 3.60 7.99
CA GLY A 99 -14.74 4.59 8.75
C GLY A 99 -14.78 5.95 8.05
N LYS A 100 -13.64 6.43 7.55
CA LYS A 100 -13.56 7.70 6.80
C LYS A 100 -14.29 7.68 5.46
N VAL A 101 -14.24 6.57 4.75
CA VAL A 101 -15.00 6.39 3.51
C VAL A 101 -16.50 6.43 3.82
N ALA A 102 -16.95 5.70 4.84
CA ALA A 102 -18.35 5.67 5.26
C ALA A 102 -18.86 7.06 5.69
N GLU A 103 -18.05 7.84 6.43
CA GLU A 103 -18.37 9.23 6.78
C GLU A 103 -18.50 10.14 5.55
N ALA A 104 -17.74 9.89 4.48
CA ALA A 104 -17.67 10.75 3.30
C ALA A 104 -18.73 10.42 2.23
N ILE A 105 -19.23 9.18 2.17
CA ILE A 105 -20.18 8.72 1.16
C ILE A 105 -21.56 8.35 1.71
N GLY A 106 -21.73 8.42 3.04
CA GLY A 106 -22.97 8.16 3.76
C GLY A 106 -23.96 9.33 3.76
#